data_AF-A0A3A1X6Z4-F1
#
_entry.id   AF-A0A3A1X6Z4-F1
#
_cell.length_a   1.000
_cell.length_b   1.000
_cell.length_c   1.000
_cell.angle_alpha   90.00
_cell.angle_beta   90.00
_cell.angle_gamma   90.00
#
_symmetry.space_group_name_H-M   'P 1'
#
loop_
_entity.id
_entity.type
_entity.pdbx_description
1 polymer ?
#
loop_
_entity_poly.entity_id
_entity_poly.type
_entity_poly.pdbx_seq_one_letter_code
_entity_poly.pdbx_strand_id
1 'polypeptide(L)'
;MRETLQNGKRPCIYFVLPCYNEEPVLPQTSSILLRKVTFLIENKIISDSSRILFVDDGSRDSTWNIICDLHQSNPSLFGGVKLAHNRGHQNALLAGLTTAYKSGCDAAISMDADLQDDVDVVDQFIAKYVE
;
A
#
# COMPACT_ATOMS: atom_id res chain seq x y z
N MET A 1 -26.17 -3.04 7.34
CA MET A 1 -25.20 -3.06 6.22
C MET A 1 -24.44 -4.39 6.26
N ARG A 2 -25.16 -5.48 5.93
CA ARG A 2 -24.65 -6.86 5.88
C ARG A 2 -25.41 -7.50 4.74
N GLU A 3 -24.86 -7.50 3.52
CA GLU A 3 -25.27 -8.33 2.38
C GLU A 3 -24.61 -7.84 1.09
N THR A 4 -23.31 -8.13 0.91
CA THR A 4 -22.67 -8.38 -0.41
C THR A 4 -21.22 -8.80 -0.20
N LEU A 5 -21.01 -10.09 0.04
CA LEU A 5 -19.77 -10.76 -0.32
C LEU A 5 -20.20 -12.04 -1.01
N GLN A 6 -20.53 -11.97 -2.30
CA GLN A 6 -21.09 -13.10 -3.06
C GLN A 6 -20.13 -14.29 -3.23
N ASN A 7 -18.98 -14.33 -2.52
CA ASN A 7 -18.10 -15.50 -2.52
C ASN A 7 -17.41 -15.81 -1.17
N GLY A 8 -17.76 -15.13 -0.07
CA GLY A 8 -17.14 -15.35 1.26
C GLY A 8 -15.63 -15.06 1.37
N LYS A 9 -14.93 -14.83 0.26
CA LYS A 9 -13.51 -14.47 0.19
C LYS A 9 -13.38 -12.95 0.28
N ARG A 10 -12.63 -12.50 1.29
CA ARG A 10 -12.26 -11.08 1.43
C ARG A 10 -11.20 -10.73 0.39
N PRO A 11 -11.30 -9.59 -0.31
CA PRO A 11 -10.32 -9.23 -1.32
C PRO A 11 -8.95 -8.98 -0.70
N CYS A 12 -7.91 -9.48 -1.34
CA CYS A 12 -6.52 -9.15 -1.07
C CYS A 12 -6.17 -7.84 -1.78
N ILE A 13 -5.93 -6.77 -1.01
CA ILE A 13 -5.70 -5.44 -1.56
C ILE A 13 -4.27 -5.00 -1.29
N TYR A 14 -3.61 -4.48 -2.33
CA TYR A 14 -2.28 -3.89 -2.20
C TYR A 14 -2.38 -2.37 -2.32
N PHE A 15 -1.88 -1.66 -1.32
CA PHE A 15 -1.74 -0.21 -1.31
C PHE A 15 -0.37 0.12 -1.89
N VAL A 16 -0.31 0.76 -3.06
CA VAL A 16 0.94 1.00 -3.78
C VAL A 16 1.29 2.47 -3.72
N LEU A 17 2.43 2.79 -3.11
CA LEU A 17 2.88 4.16 -2.89
C LEU A 17 4.27 4.37 -3.52
N PRO A 18 4.36 5.10 -4.64
CA PRO A 18 5.63 5.61 -5.16
C PRO A 18 6.26 6.61 -4.17
N CYS A 19 7.56 6.51 -3.94
CA CYS A 19 8.30 7.39 -3.03
C CYS A 19 9.55 7.93 -3.73
N TYR A 20 9.82 9.22 -3.61
CA TYR A 20 11.09 9.82 -4.00
C TYR A 20 11.49 10.94 -3.03
N ASN A 21 12.50 10.68 -2.20
CA ASN A 21 12.96 11.55 -1.13
C ASN A 21 11.86 11.93 -0.11
N GLU A 22 11.18 10.93 0.43
CA GLU A 22 10.06 11.05 1.36
C GLU A 22 10.47 10.83 2.83
N GLU A 23 11.75 10.87 3.16
CA GLU A 23 12.25 10.69 4.54
C GLU A 23 11.47 11.48 5.61
N PRO A 24 11.08 12.76 5.38
CA PRO A 24 10.37 13.53 6.39
C PRO A 24 8.93 13.08 6.66
N VAL A 25 8.24 12.51 5.66
CA VAL A 25 6.79 12.25 5.73
C VAL A 25 6.47 10.76 5.86
N LEU A 26 7.32 9.88 5.32
CA LEU A 26 7.08 8.45 5.27
C LEU A 26 6.82 7.79 6.65
N PRO A 27 7.45 8.20 7.77
CA PRO A 27 7.11 7.68 9.09
C PRO A 27 5.67 7.98 9.51
N GLN A 28 5.16 9.18 9.20
CA GLN A 28 3.77 9.54 9.48
C GLN A 28 2.80 8.78 8.57
N THR A 29 3.11 8.71 7.27
CA THR A 29 2.33 7.99 6.25
C THR A 29 2.17 6.52 6.61
N SER A 30 3.27 5.85 6.91
CA SER A 30 3.25 4.45 7.32
C SER A 30 2.46 4.20 8.61
N SER A 31 2.51 5.12 9.59
CA SER A 31 1.71 5.03 10.82
C SER A 31 0.21 5.13 10.56
N ILE A 32 -0.21 6.03 9.68
CA ILE A 32 -1.63 6.18 9.31
C ILE A 32 -2.12 4.97 8.53
N LEU A 33 -1.36 4.53 7.51
CA LEU A 33 -1.71 3.35 6.72
C LEU A 33 -1.71 2.08 7.57
N LEU A 34 -0.78 1.92 8.51
CA LEU A 34 -0.78 0.82 9.47
C LEU A 34 -2.12 0.75 10.22
N ARG A 35 -2.57 1.87 10.79
CA ARG A 35 -3.86 1.93 11.50
C ARG A 35 -5.03 1.59 10.58
N LYS A 36 -5.08 2.19 9.37
CA LYS A 36 -6.18 1.97 8.42
C LYS A 36 -6.25 0.52 7.96
N VAL A 37 -5.14 -0.03 7.46
CA VAL A 37 -5.11 -1.38 6.90
C VAL A 37 -5.33 -2.43 7.98
N THR A 38 -4.78 -2.23 9.19
CA THR A 38 -5.05 -3.09 10.34
C THR A 38 -6.54 -3.09 10.69
N PHE A 39 -7.16 -1.92 10.77
CA PHE A 39 -8.61 -1.80 11.00
C PHE A 39 -9.42 -2.57 9.94
N LEU A 40 -9.09 -2.42 8.65
CA LEU A 40 -9.77 -3.13 7.56
C LEU A 40 -9.63 -4.67 7.67
N ILE A 41 -8.45 -5.15 8.07
CA ILE A 41 -8.17 -6.58 8.27
C ILE A 41 -8.93 -7.11 9.48
N GLU A 42 -8.84 -6.44 10.64
CA GLU A 42 -9.48 -6.85 11.89
C GLU A 42 -11.02 -6.88 11.78
N ASN A 43 -11.59 -5.92 11.06
CA ASN A 43 -13.02 -5.87 10.76
C ASN A 43 -13.44 -6.81 9.61
N LYS A 44 -12.52 -7.63 9.09
CA LYS A 44 -12.79 -8.62 8.05
C LYS A 44 -13.34 -8.00 6.75
N ILE A 45 -12.95 -6.75 6.47
CA ILE A 45 -13.31 -6.04 5.24
C ILE A 45 -12.40 -6.49 4.09
N ILE A 46 -11.10 -6.66 4.37
CA ILE A 46 -10.09 -7.16 3.41
C ILE A 46 -9.36 -8.40 3.95
N SER A 47 -8.61 -9.08 3.09
CA SER A 47 -7.79 -10.23 3.45
C SER A 47 -6.61 -9.83 4.34
N ASP A 48 -6.18 -10.71 5.25
CA ASP A 48 -4.92 -10.59 6.02
C ASP A 48 -3.66 -10.71 5.14
N SER A 49 -3.84 -11.15 3.90
CA SER A 49 -2.81 -11.19 2.85
C SER A 49 -2.61 -9.84 2.15
N SER A 50 -3.40 -8.82 2.51
CA SER A 50 -3.26 -7.44 2.00
C SER A 50 -1.93 -6.81 2.46
N ARG A 51 -1.39 -5.88 1.67
CA ARG A 51 -0.06 -5.30 1.91
C ARG A 51 -0.01 -3.81 1.59
N ILE A 52 0.91 -3.10 2.24
CA ILE A 52 1.36 -1.76 1.89
C ILE A 52 2.70 -1.92 1.17
N LEU A 53 2.76 -1.51 -0.09
CA LEU A 53 3.93 -1.63 -0.96
C LEU A 53 4.48 -0.25 -1.29
N PHE A 54 5.60 0.10 -0.66
CA PHE A 54 6.34 1.31 -1.00
C PHE A 54 7.29 1.04 -2.17
N VAL A 55 7.35 1.96 -3.13
CA VAL A 55 8.25 1.87 -4.29
C VAL A 55 9.21 3.03 -4.26
N ASP A 56 10.45 2.78 -3.83
CA ASP A 56 11.52 3.77 -3.84
C ASP A 56 12.01 4.02 -5.27
N ASP A 57 11.74 5.20 -5.81
CA ASP A 57 12.17 5.66 -7.13
C ASP A 57 13.61 6.21 -7.10
N GLY A 58 14.53 5.43 -6.52
CA GLY A 58 15.94 5.79 -6.41
C GLY A 58 16.19 7.06 -5.58
N SER A 59 15.60 7.14 -4.39
CA SER A 59 15.82 8.24 -3.45
C SER A 59 17.29 8.37 -3.04
N ARG A 60 17.68 9.58 -2.64
CA ARG A 60 19.04 9.93 -2.20
C ARG A 60 19.14 10.15 -0.69
N ASP A 61 18.02 10.14 -0.01
CA ASP A 61 17.87 10.31 1.43
C ASP A 61 17.62 8.96 2.12
N SER A 62 17.14 8.96 3.36
CA SER A 62 16.89 7.73 4.12
C SER A 62 15.60 7.00 3.76
N THR A 63 14.84 7.42 2.73
CA THR A 63 13.56 6.82 2.34
C THR A 63 13.62 5.29 2.25
N TRP A 64 14.61 4.75 1.53
CA TRP A 64 14.76 3.29 1.40
C TRP A 64 15.04 2.59 2.74
N ASN A 65 15.86 3.20 3.60
CA ASN A 65 16.17 2.62 4.91
C ASN A 65 14.91 2.54 5.77
N ILE A 66 14.07 3.60 5.75
CA ILE A 66 12.78 3.61 6.44
C ILE A 66 11.87 2.48 5.91
N ILE A 67 11.82 2.26 4.59
CA ILE A 67 11.03 1.14 4.01
C ILE A 67 11.56 -0.21 4.51
N CYS A 68 12.88 -0.40 4.58
CA CYS A 68 13.49 -1.62 5.12
C CYS A 68 13.13 -1.83 6.60
N ASP A 69 13.20 -0.78 7.42
CA ASP A 69 12.89 -0.83 8.84
C ASP A 69 11.40 -1.16 9.07
N LEU A 70 10.51 -0.56 8.28
CA LEU A 70 9.08 -0.87 8.27
C LEU A 70 8.83 -2.35 7.93
N HIS A 71 9.45 -2.86 6.87
CA HIS A 71 9.36 -4.28 6.51
C HIS A 71 9.88 -5.19 7.62
N GLN A 72 11.01 -4.86 8.24
CA GLN A 72 11.55 -5.65 9.34
C GLN A 72 10.63 -5.66 10.56
N SER A 73 9.95 -4.54 10.85
CA SER A 73 9.01 -4.43 11.97
C SER A 73 7.72 -5.23 11.77
N ASN A 74 7.22 -5.32 10.53
CA ASN A 74 6.00 -6.05 10.18
C ASN A 74 6.08 -6.57 8.74
N PRO A 75 6.78 -7.70 8.50
CA PRO A 75 7.04 -8.22 7.16
C PRO A 75 5.78 -8.76 6.48
N SER A 76 4.75 -9.04 7.27
CA SER A 76 3.43 -9.42 6.77
C SER A 76 2.58 -8.24 6.35
N LEU A 77 2.96 -6.99 6.56
CA LEU A 77 2.15 -5.85 6.14
C LEU A 77 2.90 -4.96 5.16
N PHE A 78 4.14 -4.62 5.49
CA PHE A 78 4.96 -3.72 4.68
C PHE A 78 5.81 -4.49 3.69
N GLY A 79 5.85 -4.01 2.45
CA GLY A 79 6.77 -4.44 1.40
C GLY A 79 7.46 -3.25 0.76
N GLY A 80 8.57 -3.52 0.09
CA GLY A 80 9.37 -2.50 -0.58
C GLY A 80 9.87 -2.97 -1.95
N VAL A 81 9.83 -2.08 -2.94
CA VAL A 81 10.51 -2.23 -4.23
C VAL A 81 11.49 -1.08 -4.39
N LYS A 82 12.77 -1.40 -4.65
CA LYS A 82 13.80 -0.39 -4.91
C LYS A 82 14.12 -0.32 -6.40
N LEU A 83 13.90 0.83 -7.02
CA LEU A 83 14.40 1.10 -8.36
C LEU A 83 15.86 1.54 -8.29
N ALA A 84 16.66 1.09 -9.26
CA ALA A 84 18.11 1.36 -9.28
C ALA A 84 18.45 2.86 -9.40
N HIS A 85 17.60 3.60 -10.10
CA HIS A 85 17.72 5.03 -10.33
C HIS A 85 16.31 5.64 -10.37
N ASN A 86 16.22 6.95 -10.15
CA ASN A 86 15.00 7.68 -10.42
C ASN A 86 14.60 7.54 -11.90
N ARG A 87 13.42 6.97 -12.13
CA ARG A 87 12.77 6.78 -13.43
C ARG A 87 11.48 7.58 -13.56
N GLY A 88 11.11 8.35 -12.54
CA GLY A 88 9.90 9.15 -12.49
C GLY A 88 8.72 8.39 -11.91
N HIS A 89 7.81 9.15 -11.30
CA HIS A 89 6.65 8.66 -10.55
C HIS A 89 5.85 7.57 -11.28
N GLN A 90 5.54 7.76 -12.57
CA GLN A 90 4.73 6.80 -13.34
C GLN A 90 5.42 5.43 -13.49
N ASN A 91 6.75 5.40 -13.60
CA ASN A 91 7.49 4.15 -13.68
C ASN A 91 7.55 3.45 -12.33
N ALA A 92 7.69 4.20 -11.24
CA ALA A 92 7.60 3.66 -9.88
C ALA A 92 6.21 3.08 -9.60
N LEU A 93 5.15 3.82 -9.95
CA LEU A 93 3.77 3.33 -9.84
C LEU A 93 3.57 2.04 -10.64
N LEU A 94 3.98 2.01 -11.91
CA LEU A 94 3.86 0.81 -12.75
C LEU A 94 4.64 -0.38 -12.17
N ALA A 95 5.85 -0.16 -11.65
CA ALA A 95 6.64 -1.21 -11.00
C ALA A 95 5.94 -1.76 -9.76
N GLY A 96 5.35 -0.88 -8.95
CA GLY A 96 4.54 -1.25 -7.78
C GLY A 96 3.30 -2.06 -8.16
N LEU A 97 2.49 -1.56 -9.09
CA LEU A 97 1.29 -2.25 -9.57
C LEU A 97 1.62 -3.61 -10.20
N THR A 98 2.69 -3.70 -10.98
CA THR A 98 3.16 -4.96 -11.57
C THR A 98 3.59 -5.95 -10.49
N THR A 99 4.25 -5.45 -9.44
CA THR A 99 4.68 -6.28 -8.31
C THR A 99 3.48 -6.79 -7.51
N ALA A 100 2.52 -5.91 -7.20
CA ALA A 100 1.27 -6.26 -6.53
C ALA A 100 0.49 -7.33 -7.30
N TYR A 101 0.32 -7.14 -8.62
CA TYR A 101 -0.33 -8.10 -9.51
C TYR A 101 0.37 -9.47 -9.49
N LYS A 102 1.70 -9.49 -9.62
CA LYS A 102 2.50 -10.74 -9.57
C LYS A 102 2.43 -11.45 -8.21
N SER A 103 2.23 -10.69 -7.14
CA SER A 103 2.00 -11.21 -5.78
C SER A 103 0.59 -11.72 -5.55
N GLY A 104 -0.30 -11.61 -6.53
CA GLY A 104 -1.65 -12.19 -6.49
C GLY A 104 -2.68 -11.38 -5.71
N CYS A 105 -2.53 -10.04 -5.66
CA CYS A 105 -3.60 -9.19 -5.15
C CYS A 105 -4.86 -9.30 -6.02
N ASP A 106 -6.05 -9.25 -5.40
CA ASP A 106 -7.32 -9.19 -6.14
C ASP A 106 -7.57 -7.75 -6.66
N ALA A 107 -7.04 -6.73 -5.97
CA ALA A 107 -7.07 -5.32 -6.38
C ALA A 107 -5.85 -4.55 -5.84
N ALA A 108 -5.53 -3.42 -6.48
CA ALA A 108 -4.51 -2.48 -6.02
C ALA A 108 -5.08 -1.05 -5.95
N ILE A 109 -4.70 -0.30 -4.91
CA ILE A 109 -5.03 1.11 -4.72
C ILE A 109 -3.72 1.88 -4.74
N SER A 110 -3.56 2.79 -5.71
CA SER A 110 -2.42 3.70 -5.75
C SER A 110 -2.69 4.92 -4.88
N MET A 111 -1.69 5.37 -4.12
CA MET A 111 -1.79 6.55 -3.26
C MET A 111 -0.46 7.31 -3.26
N ASP A 112 -0.51 8.62 -3.05
CA ASP A 112 0.69 9.43 -2.87
C ASP A 112 1.28 9.29 -1.45
N ALA A 113 2.61 9.37 -1.35
CA ALA A 113 3.34 9.14 -0.10
C ALA A 113 3.24 10.29 0.90
N ASP A 114 2.80 11.47 0.47
CA ASP A 114 2.73 12.70 1.27
C ASP A 114 1.37 12.92 1.96
N LEU A 115 0.47 11.92 1.90
CA LEU A 115 -0.87 11.94 2.53
C LEU A 115 -1.79 13.07 2.07
N GLN A 116 -1.59 13.63 0.87
CA GLN A 116 -2.59 14.54 0.31
C GLN A 116 -3.93 13.84 0.06
N ASP A 117 -3.91 12.52 -0.14
CA ASP A 117 -5.09 11.69 -0.28
C ASP A 117 -5.80 11.46 1.06
N ASP A 118 -7.12 11.66 1.08
CA ASP A 118 -7.94 11.22 2.21
C ASP A 118 -8.00 9.69 2.25
N VAL A 119 -7.29 9.12 3.22
CA VAL A 119 -7.18 7.67 3.44
C VAL A 119 -8.55 7.02 3.71
N ASP A 120 -9.57 7.78 4.14
CA ASP A 120 -10.92 7.23 4.34
C ASP A 120 -11.68 6.98 3.03
N VAL A 121 -11.25 7.57 1.91
CA VAL A 121 -11.80 7.27 0.57
C VAL A 121 -11.56 5.81 0.17
N VAL A 122 -10.52 5.17 0.72
CA VAL A 122 -10.25 3.73 0.54
C VAL A 122 -11.48 2.88 0.86
N ASP A 123 -12.26 3.23 1.89
CA ASP A 123 -13.44 2.45 2.27
C ASP A 123 -14.48 2.42 1.15
N GLN A 124 -14.62 3.55 0.43
CA GLN A 124 -15.56 3.68 -0.68
C GLN A 124 -15.11 2.87 -1.89
N PHE A 125 -13.81 2.87 -2.19
CA PHE A 125 -13.24 2.04 -3.27
C PHE A 125 -13.45 0.55 -2.99
N ILE A 126 -13.20 0.11 -1.76
CA ILE A 126 -13.38 -1.29 -1.37
C ILE A 126 -14.86 -1.65 -1.45
N ALA A 127 -15.75 -0.82 -0.92
CA ALA A 127 -17.19 -1.06 -0.96
C ALA A 127 -17.70 -1.18 -2.42
N LYS A 128 -17.18 -0.37 -3.33
CA LYS A 128 -17.53 -0.41 -4.75
C LYS A 128 -16.94 -1.61 -5.49
N TYR A 129 -15.76 -2.09 -5.07
CA TYR A 129 -15.14 -3.27 -5.66
C TYR A 129 -15.87 -4.57 -5.29
N VAL A 130 -16.46 -4.64 -4.09
CA VAL A 130 -17.17 -5.83 -3.59
C VAL A 130 -18.68 -5.85 -3.89
N GLU A 131 -19.21 -4.76 -4.46
CA GLU A 131 -20.60 -4.65 -4.95
C GLU A 131 -20.87 -5.67 -6.08
#